data_AF-A0ABD0PWA6-F1
#
_entry.id   AF-A0ABD0PWA6-F1
#
_cell.length_a   1.000
_cell.length_b   1.000
_cell.length_c   1.000
_cell.angle_alpha   90.00
_cell.angle_beta   90.00
_cell.angle_gamma   90.00
#
_symmetry.space_group_name_H-M   'P 1'
#
loop_
_entity.id
_entity.type
_entity.pdbx_description
1 polymer ?
#
loop_
_entity_poly.entity_id
_entity_poly.type
_entity_poly.pdbx_seq_one_letter_code
_entity_poly.pdbx_strand_id
1 'polypeptide(L)'
;GFDLEVKGWGVEDVHLYRKYLRSDQIVIRTPVSGLFHLWHEKLCADELTPEQYRMCIQSKAMNEASHSHLGMLVFREEIETHLRKQAYKTQSRPAE
;
A
#
# COMPACT_ATOMS: atom_id res chain seq x y z
N GLY A 1 19.23 6.73 -18.16
CA GLY A 1 18.35 5.55 -18.21
C GLY A 1 18.73 4.52 -17.18
N PHE A 2 17.94 3.45 -17.14
CA PHE A 2 18.09 2.27 -16.28
C PHE A 2 19.41 1.53 -16.51
N ASP A 3 19.83 0.80 -15.48
CA ASP A 3 20.90 -0.18 -15.55
C ASP A 3 20.31 -1.53 -16.00
N LEU A 4 20.79 -2.04 -17.14
CA LEU A 4 20.28 -3.26 -17.77
C LEU A 4 20.93 -4.53 -17.21
N GLU A 5 21.95 -4.38 -16.36
CA GLU A 5 22.64 -5.51 -15.72
C GLU A 5 21.92 -6.00 -14.47
N VAL A 6 20.99 -5.20 -13.91
CA VAL A 6 20.17 -5.58 -12.76
C VAL A 6 19.38 -6.86 -13.07
N LYS A 7 19.58 -7.89 -12.24
CA LYS A 7 18.85 -9.17 -12.30
C LYS A 7 18.04 -9.36 -11.01
N GLY A 8 16.85 -9.93 -11.15
CA GLY A 8 15.93 -10.13 -10.03
C GLY A 8 15.00 -8.93 -9.78
N TRP A 9 14.32 -8.94 -8.64
CA TRP A 9 13.30 -7.94 -8.32
C TRP A 9 13.87 -6.75 -7.53
N GLY A 10 13.57 -5.55 -8.01
CA GLY A 10 13.81 -4.28 -7.32
C GLY A 10 15.16 -3.62 -7.61
N VAL A 11 15.37 -2.48 -6.96
CA VAL A 11 16.58 -1.63 -7.00
C VAL A 11 16.71 -0.77 -8.27
N GLU A 12 16.08 -1.14 -9.38
CA GLU A 12 16.19 -0.42 -10.66
C GLU A 12 15.64 1.01 -10.56
N ASP A 13 14.51 1.17 -9.87
CA ASP A 13 13.83 2.44 -9.60
C ASP A 13 14.65 3.34 -8.66
N VAL A 14 15.24 2.75 -7.61
CA VAL A 14 16.14 3.42 -6.65
C VAL A 14 17.40 3.92 -7.36
N HIS A 15 18.01 3.08 -8.20
CA HIS A 15 19.18 3.45 -8.98
C HIS A 15 18.88 4.58 -9.97
N LEU A 16 17.74 4.49 -10.66
CA LEU A 16 17.29 5.54 -11.56
C LEU A 16 17.04 6.87 -10.80
N TYR A 17 16.34 6.81 -9.67
CA TYR A 17 16.08 7.97 -8.81
C TYR A 17 17.39 8.64 -8.36
N ARG A 18 18.36 7.86 -7.86
CA ARG A 18 19.68 8.36 -7.45
C ARG A 18 20.46 8.98 -8.62
N LYS A 19 20.30 8.45 -9.83
CA LYS A 19 20.91 9.03 -11.04
C LYS A 19 20.33 10.40 -11.36
N TYR A 20 19.01 10.57 -11.26
CA TYR A 20 18.37 11.86 -11.48
C TYR A 20 18.72 12.90 -10.41
N LEU A 21 18.81 12.48 -9.14
CA LEU A 21 19.26 13.37 -8.06
C LEU A 21 20.67 13.96 -8.27
N ARG A 22 21.52 13.31 -9.08
CA ARG A 22 22.88 13.77 -9.42
C ARG A 22 22.97 14.52 -10.75
N SER A 23 21.84 14.72 -11.43
CA SER A 23 21.78 15.44 -12.70
C SER A 23 21.16 16.83 -12.50
N ASP A 24 21.11 17.64 -13.55
CA ASP A 24 20.45 18.95 -13.54
C ASP A 24 18.91 18.86 -13.60
N GLN A 25 18.34 17.68 -13.41
CA GLN A 25 16.90 17.42 -13.45
C GLN A 25 16.29 17.46 -12.05
N ILE A 26 15.10 18.07 -11.94
CA ILE A 26 14.35 18.14 -10.68
C ILE A 26 13.44 16.91 -10.55
N VAL A 27 13.52 16.21 -9.42
CA VAL A 27 12.59 15.12 -9.09
C VAL A 27 11.45 15.66 -8.24
N ILE A 28 10.22 15.52 -8.73
CA ILE A 28 8.99 15.92 -8.03
C ILE A 28 8.29 14.67 -7.49
N ARG A 29 7.81 14.74 -6.24
CA ARG A 29 6.99 13.70 -5.61
C ARG A 29 5.68 14.31 -5.11
N THR A 30 4.56 13.70 -5.49
CA THR A 30 3.23 14.11 -5.01
C THR A 30 2.63 12.94 -4.23
N PRO A 31 2.28 13.12 -2.94
CA PRO A 31 1.56 12.10 -2.20
C PRO A 31 0.14 11.97 -2.75
N VAL A 32 -0.24 10.78 -3.19
CA VAL A 32 -1.60 10.49 -3.68
C VAL A 32 -2.20 9.39 -2.81
N SER A 33 -3.05 9.77 -1.85
CA SER A 33 -3.62 8.84 -0.86
C SER A 33 -4.55 7.78 -1.47
N GLY A 34 -5.09 8.05 -2.66
CA GLY A 34 -5.95 7.14 -3.42
C GLY A 34 -5.23 6.33 -4.50
N LEU A 35 -3.90 6.45 -4.64
CA LEU A 35 -3.15 5.66 -5.61
C LEU A 35 -2.83 4.28 -5.03
N PHE A 36 -3.35 3.23 -5.63
CA PHE A 36 -3.07 1.83 -5.30
C PHE A 36 -3.10 0.99 -6.58
N HIS A 37 -2.48 -0.19 -6.55
CA HIS A 37 -2.40 -1.07 -7.71
C HIS A 37 -3.58 -2.06 -7.69
N LEU A 38 -4.58 -1.83 -8.55
CA LEU A 38 -5.83 -2.61 -8.52
C LEU A 38 -5.73 -3.95 -9.28
N TRP A 39 -4.75 -4.13 -10.17
CA TRP A 39 -4.85 -5.16 -11.22
C TRP A 39 -3.87 -6.35 -11.18
N HIS A 40 -2.95 -6.44 -10.22
CA HIS A 40 -2.01 -7.57 -10.23
C HIS A 40 -1.72 -8.08 -8.83
N GLU A 41 -1.98 -9.37 -8.61
CA GLU A 41 -1.50 -10.07 -7.43
C GLU A 41 0.03 -10.00 -7.41
N LYS A 42 0.57 -9.44 -6.33
CA LYS A 42 2.01 -9.42 -6.11
C LYS A 42 2.42 -10.64 -5.29
N LEU A 43 3.14 -11.56 -5.91
CA LEU A 43 3.70 -12.74 -5.23
C LEU A 43 5.14 -12.43 -4.81
N CYS A 44 5.43 -12.56 -3.52
CA CYS A 44 6.79 -12.50 -3.00
C CYS A 44 7.29 -13.93 -2.81
N ALA A 45 8.10 -14.40 -3.76
CA ALA A 45 8.57 -15.77 -3.83
C ALA A 45 9.55 -16.11 -2.68
N ASP A 46 9.55 -17.36 -2.23
CA ASP A 46 10.37 -17.82 -1.11
C ASP A 46 11.86 -17.95 -1.49
N GLU A 47 12.16 -18.06 -2.78
CA GLU A 47 13.53 -18.14 -3.31
C GLU A 47 14.24 -16.77 -3.36
N LEU A 48 13.54 -15.67 -3.04
CA LEU A 48 14.13 -14.34 -2.98
C LEU A 48 15.17 -14.26 -1.85
N THR A 49 16.23 -13.49 -2.09
CA THR A 49 17.14 -13.14 -1.00
C THR A 49 16.36 -12.39 0.11
N PRO A 50 16.80 -12.45 1.38
CA PRO A 50 16.09 -11.78 2.48
C PRO A 50 15.84 -10.29 2.23
N GLU A 51 16.78 -9.61 1.57
CA GLU A 51 16.63 -8.20 1.20
C GLU A 51 15.55 -8.00 0.12
N GLN A 52 15.59 -8.78 -0.96
CA GLN A 52 14.60 -8.71 -2.03
C GLN A 52 13.19 -9.08 -1.55
N TYR A 53 13.08 -10.10 -0.69
CA TYR A 53 11.82 -10.47 -0.07
C TYR A 53 11.25 -9.32 0.76
N ARG A 54 12.08 -8.70 1.62
CA ARG A 54 11.69 -7.54 2.43
C ARG A 54 11.21 -6.38 1.56
N MET A 55 11.93 -6.07 0.49
CA MET A 55 11.51 -5.01 -0.43
C MET A 55 10.19 -5.38 -1.14
N CYS A 56 10.04 -6.66 -1.53
CA CYS A 56 8.83 -7.16 -2.17
C CYS A 56 7.61 -6.98 -1.26
N ILE A 57 7.67 -7.50 -0.04
CA ILE A 57 6.52 -7.48 0.88
C ILE A 57 6.17 -6.06 1.32
N GLN A 58 7.17 -5.18 1.52
CA GLN A 58 6.93 -3.77 1.82
C GLN A 58 6.21 -3.06 0.68
N SER A 59 6.68 -3.24 -0.55
CA SER A 59 5.99 -2.64 -1.71
C SER A 59 4.62 -3.27 -1.95
N LYS A 60 4.40 -4.55 -1.61
CA LYS A 60 3.05 -5.16 -1.64
C LYS A 60 2.12 -4.45 -0.66
N ALA A 61 2.52 -4.40 0.62
CA ALA A 61 1.73 -3.78 1.68
C ALA A 61 1.35 -2.32 1.40
N MET A 62 2.26 -1.55 0.78
CA MET A 62 2.02 -0.14 0.46
C MET A 62 1.05 0.07 -0.72
N ASN A 63 0.83 -0.92 -1.58
CA ASN A 63 0.07 -0.77 -2.82
C ASN A 63 -1.19 -1.65 -2.88
N GLU A 64 -1.48 -2.42 -1.83
CA GLU A 64 -2.61 -3.35 -1.77
C GLU A 64 -3.96 -2.61 -1.76
N ALA A 65 -4.04 -1.47 -1.07
CA ALA A 65 -5.22 -0.61 -1.07
C ALA A 65 -4.88 0.83 -0.64
N SER A 66 -5.82 1.76 -0.81
CA SER A 66 -5.66 3.12 -0.29
C SER A 66 -5.59 3.13 1.24
N HIS A 67 -5.01 4.19 1.82
CA HIS A 67 -4.86 4.30 3.27
C HIS A 67 -6.22 4.23 4.01
N SER A 68 -7.26 4.87 3.45
CA SER A 68 -8.61 4.78 3.99
C SER A 68 -9.16 3.36 3.95
N HIS A 69 -8.94 2.63 2.85
CA HIS A 69 -9.42 1.25 2.71
C HIS A 69 -8.72 0.30 3.68
N LEU A 70 -7.39 0.44 3.85
CA LEU A 70 -6.65 -0.31 4.86
C LEU A 70 -7.18 0.00 6.27
N GLY A 71 -7.47 1.27 6.58
CA GLY A 71 -8.11 1.65 7.83
C GLY A 71 -9.45 0.95 8.05
N MET A 72 -10.30 0.89 7.02
CA MET A 72 -11.59 0.18 7.09
C MET A 72 -11.43 -1.33 7.32
N LEU A 73 -10.33 -1.93 6.85
CA LEU A 73 -10.02 -3.34 7.12
C LEU A 73 -9.50 -3.55 8.54
N VAL A 74 -8.57 -2.71 9.00
CA VAL A 74 -7.96 -2.80 10.34
C VAL A 74 -9.00 -2.58 11.44
N PHE A 75 -9.86 -1.57 11.30
CA PHE A 75 -10.86 -1.22 12.30
C PHE A 75 -12.21 -1.91 12.09
N ARG A 76 -12.27 -2.98 11.28
CA ARG A 76 -13.53 -3.64 10.90
C ARG A 76 -14.37 -4.04 12.11
N GLU A 77 -13.78 -4.68 13.11
CA GLU A 77 -14.51 -5.14 14.30
C GLU A 77 -15.07 -3.97 15.15
N GLU A 78 -14.32 -2.87 15.26
CA GLU A 78 -14.76 -1.67 15.95
C GLU A 78 -15.95 -1.03 15.23
N ILE A 79 -15.86 -0.93 13.90
CA ILE A 79 -16.92 -0.42 13.03
C ILE A 79 -18.18 -1.29 13.18
N GLU A 80 -18.05 -2.61 13.09
CA GLU A 80 -19.17 -3.55 13.25
C GLU A 80 -19.81 -3.46 14.65
N THR A 81 -19.00 -3.37 15.69
CA THR A 81 -19.47 -3.22 17.08
C THR A 81 -20.25 -1.92 17.25
N HIS A 82 -19.76 -0.82 16.65
CA HIS A 82 -20.46 0.45 16.66
C HIS A 82 -21.82 0.36 15.97
N LEU A 83 -21.88 -0.24 14.77
CA LEU A 83 -23.11 -0.42 14.00
C LEU A 83 -24.15 -1.26 14.74
N ARG A 84 -23.73 -2.34 15.42
CA ARG A 84 -24.64 -3.16 16.26
C ARG A 84 -25.23 -2.37 17.42
N LYS A 85 -24.41 -1.57 18.11
CA LYS A 85 -24.88 -0.69 19.21
C LYS A 85 -25.87 0.37 18.71
N GLN A 86 -25.64 0.94 17.53
CA GLN A 86 -26.58 1.88 16.92
C GLN A 86 -27.92 1.20 16.60
N ALA A 87 -27.89 0.03 15.95
CA ALA A 87 -29.11 -0.69 15.60
C ALA A 87 -29.98 -1.02 16.83
N TYR A 88 -29.35 -1.45 17.93
CA TYR A 88 -30.04 -1.70 19.19
C TYR A 88 -30.67 -0.42 19.79
N LYS A 89 -29.98 0.72 19.74
CA LYS A 89 -30.51 2.01 20.20
C LYS A 89 -31.70 2.48 19.37
N THR A 90 -31.67 2.26 18.06
CA THR A 90 -32.77 2.62 17.17
C THR A 90 -34.01 1.76 17.43
N GLN A 91 -33.82 0.46 17.71
CA GLN A 91 -34.94 -0.46 18.02
C GLN A 91 -35.56 -0.23 19.41
N SER A 92 -34.79 0.33 20.35
CA SER A 92 -35.25 0.58 21.73
C SER A 92 -35.88 1.97 21.95
N ARG A 93 -35.88 2.84 20.92
CA ARG A 93 -36.62 4.11 20.98
C ARG A 93 -38.11 3.85 20.74
N PRO A 94 -39.01 4.24 21.66
CA PRO A 94 -40.45 4.18 21.41
C PRO A 94 -40.81 5.07 20.22
N ALA A 95 -41.74 4.61 19.37
CA ALA A 95 -42.33 5.47 18.35
C ALA A 95 -43.17 6.55 19.07
N GLU A 96 -42.79 7.82 18.89
CA GLU A 96 -43.68 8.96 19.15
C GLU A 96 -44.76 9.05 18.07
#